data_AF-A0A086PWE2-F1
#
_entry.id   AF-A0A086PWE2-F1
#
_cell.length_a   1.000
_cell.length_b   1.000
_cell.length_c   1.000
_cell.angle_alpha   90.00
_cell.angle_beta   90.00
_cell.angle_gamma   90.00
#
_symmetry.space_group_name_H-M   'P 1'
#
loop_
_entity.id
_entity.type
_entity.pdbx_description
1 polymer ?
#
loop_
_entity_poly.entity_id
_entity_poly.type
_entity_poly.pdbx_seq_one_letter_code
_entity_poly.pdbx_strand_id
1 'polypeptide(L)'
;MASQEEFERAAKYVQTSGKESGLNPTTEQKLEFYKYYKQATVGDCSEPAPGFLAFEAKSKHSAWMSVKGMSQEEAKKKYVEALDKMQPLWREKSA
;
A
#
# COMPACT_ATOMS: atom_id res chain seq x y z
N MET A 1 2.92 -17.82 1.45
CA MET A 1 3.29 -16.62 2.25
C MET A 1 3.68 -15.56 1.24
N ALA A 2 3.14 -14.34 1.32
CA ALA A 2 3.56 -13.29 0.38
C ALA A 2 5.02 -12.98 0.66
N SER A 3 5.90 -13.37 -0.25
CA SER A 3 7.34 -13.19 -0.05
C SER A 3 7.70 -11.72 -0.25
N GLN A 4 8.81 -11.27 0.33
CA GLN A 4 9.27 -9.89 0.16
C GLN A 4 9.37 -9.51 -1.33
N GLU A 5 9.83 -10.43 -2.18
CA GLU A 5 9.86 -10.27 -3.64
C GLU A 5 8.47 -10.01 -4.25
N GLU A 6 7.41 -10.69 -3.80
CA GLU A 6 6.05 -10.45 -4.31
C GLU A 6 5.56 -9.06 -3.95
N PHE A 7 5.87 -8.60 -2.73
CA PHE A 7 5.54 -7.24 -2.30
C PHE A 7 6.30 -6.20 -3.12
N GLU A 8 7.60 -6.40 -3.38
CA GLU A 8 8.40 -5.49 -4.19
C GLU A 8 7.89 -5.43 -5.64
N ARG A 9 7.54 -6.57 -6.23
CA ARG A 9 6.91 -6.62 -7.56
C ARG A 9 5.57 -5.91 -7.58
N ALA A 10 4.72 -6.15 -6.58
CA ALA A 10 3.42 -5.49 -6.43
C ALA A 10 3.59 -3.97 -6.29
N ALA A 11 4.52 -3.52 -5.42
CA ALA A 11 4.80 -2.11 -5.19
C ALA A 11 5.33 -1.43 -6.45
N LYS A 12 6.23 -2.09 -7.19
CA LYS A 12 6.72 -1.60 -8.49
C LYS A 12 5.58 -1.48 -9.49
N TYR A 13 4.71 -2.50 -9.59
CA TYR A 13 3.56 -2.47 -10.48
C TYR A 13 2.58 -1.33 -10.16
N VAL A 14 2.28 -1.12 -8.87
CA VAL A 14 1.45 -0.01 -8.40
C VAL A 14 2.14 1.34 -8.67
N GLN A 15 3.47 1.43 -8.56
CA GLN A 15 4.22 2.66 -8.87
C GLN A 15 4.23 2.99 -10.37
N THR A 16 4.26 1.99 -11.25
CA THR A 16 4.16 2.17 -12.72
C THR A 16 2.74 2.60 -13.16
N SER A 17 1.79 2.74 -12.23
CA SER A 17 0.41 3.14 -12.53
C SER A 17 0.34 4.56 -13.09
N GLY A 18 0.07 4.65 -14.40
CA GLY A 18 -0.28 5.91 -15.03
C GLY A 18 -0.81 5.75 -16.46
N LYS A 19 -0.22 4.84 -17.24
CA LYS A 19 -0.65 4.64 -18.66
C LYS A 19 -0.60 3.20 -19.15
N GLU A 20 0.30 2.36 -18.63
CA GLU A 20 0.56 1.03 -19.22
C GLU A 20 -0.21 -0.11 -18.52
N SER A 21 -0.44 0.01 -17.21
CA SER A 21 -1.02 -1.07 -16.40
C SER A 21 -2.56 -1.07 -16.34
N GLY A 22 -3.22 0.04 -16.71
CA GLY A 22 -4.68 0.21 -16.57
C GLY A 22 -5.18 0.32 -15.11
N LEU A 23 -4.25 0.49 -14.17
CA LEU A 23 -4.52 0.59 -12.74
C LEU A 23 -5.07 2.00 -12.42
N ASN A 24 -6.34 2.07 -12.05
CA ASN A 24 -7.00 3.32 -11.64
C ASN A 24 -7.53 3.21 -10.21
N PRO A 25 -6.65 3.20 -9.19
CA PRO A 25 -7.08 3.05 -7.81
C PRO A 25 -7.81 4.30 -7.33
N THR A 26 -8.92 4.08 -6.63
CA THR A 26 -9.63 5.14 -5.92
C THR A 26 -8.74 5.73 -4.83
N THR A 27 -9.06 6.92 -4.35
CA THR A 27 -8.31 7.56 -3.26
C THR A 27 -8.21 6.66 -2.03
N GLU A 28 -9.28 5.94 -1.69
CA GLU A 28 -9.30 4.97 -0.59
C GLU A 28 -8.34 3.80 -0.83
N GLN A 29 -8.32 3.24 -2.05
CA GLN A 29 -7.37 2.18 -2.41
C GLN A 29 -5.93 2.68 -2.37
N LYS A 30 -5.66 3.90 -2.84
CA LYS A 30 -4.32 4.51 -2.73
C LYS A 30 -3.88 4.64 -1.27
N LEU A 31 -4.78 5.05 -0.38
CA LEU A 31 -4.52 5.13 1.06
C LEU A 31 -4.30 3.75 1.68
N GLU A 32 -5.04 2.73 1.21
CA GLU A 32 -4.88 1.35 1.62
C GLU A 32 -3.52 0.76 1.20
N PHE A 33 -3.10 0.98 -0.04
CA PHE A 33 -1.75 0.60 -0.47
C PHE A 33 -0.69 1.35 0.34
N TYR A 34 -0.89 2.65 0.57
CA TYR A 34 0.05 3.46 1.35
C TYR A 34 0.24 2.95 2.79
N LYS A 35 -0.85 2.67 3.54
CA LYS A 35 -0.76 2.20 4.94
C LYS A 35 -0.01 0.87 5.04
N TYR A 36 -0.31 -0.09 4.16
CA TYR A 36 0.36 -1.39 4.16
C TYR A 36 1.81 -1.27 3.69
N TYR A 37 2.08 -0.44 2.69
CA TYR A 37 3.44 -0.18 2.23
C TYR A 37 4.32 0.41 3.33
N LYS A 38 3.82 1.44 4.03
CA LYS A 38 4.53 2.06 5.16
C LYS A 38 4.73 1.08 6.31
N GLN A 39 3.71 0.30 6.68
CA GLN A 39 3.84 -0.70 7.74
C GLN A 39 4.80 -1.84 7.34
N ALA A 40 4.81 -2.25 6.07
CA ALA A 40 5.69 -3.31 5.56
C ALA A 40 7.17 -2.90 5.48
N THR A 41 7.45 -1.61 5.30
CA THR A 41 8.81 -1.07 5.08
C THR A 41 9.38 -0.40 6.33
N VAL A 42 8.59 0.48 6.95
CA VAL A 42 8.98 1.25 8.15
C VAL A 42 8.57 0.50 9.42
N GLY A 43 7.43 -0.19 9.40
CA GLY A 43 6.79 -0.69 10.61
C GLY A 43 5.88 0.36 11.23
N ASP A 44 5.74 0.31 12.55
CA ASP A 44 4.77 1.10 13.30
C ASP A 44 4.91 2.62 13.12
N CYS A 45 3.76 3.26 12.88
CA CYS A 45 3.68 4.71 12.77
C CYS A 45 4.14 5.38 14.08
N SER A 46 5.30 6.02 13.99
CA SER A 46 5.91 6.83 15.05
C SER A 46 5.94 8.32 14.68
N GLU A 47 5.48 8.67 13.47
CA GLU A 47 5.44 10.05 12.99
C GLU A 47 4.32 10.83 13.69
N PRO A 48 4.53 12.10 14.06
CA PRO A 48 3.49 12.95 14.66
C PRO A 48 2.36 13.21 13.67
N ALA A 49 1.15 13.45 14.19
CA ALA A 49 0.00 13.74 13.35
C ALA A 49 0.25 15.03 12.54
N PRO A 50 -0.05 15.03 11.23
CA PRO A 50 0.13 16.21 10.39
C PRO A 50 -0.84 17.33 10.79
N GLY A 51 -0.46 18.58 10.47
CA GLY A 51 -1.24 19.77 10.81
C GLY A 51 -2.67 19.73 10.27
N PHE A 52 -3.60 20.40 10.97
CA PHE A 52 -5.05 20.31 10.71
C PHE A 52 -5.47 20.70 9.29
N LEU A 53 -4.71 21.56 8.62
CA LEU A 53 -4.97 22.03 7.25
C LEU A 53 -4.58 21.01 6.16
N ALA A 54 -3.82 19.97 6.49
CA ALA A 54 -3.34 18.97 5.54
C ALA A 54 -4.26 17.73 5.53
N PHE A 55 -5.44 17.85 4.90
CA PHE A 55 -6.43 16.77 4.87
C PHE A 55 -5.89 15.47 4.25
N GLU A 56 -5.15 15.55 3.15
CA GLU A 56 -4.58 14.36 2.51
C GLU A 56 -3.51 13.69 3.37
N ALA A 57 -2.61 14.48 3.97
CA ALA A 57 -1.58 13.96 4.87
C ALA A 57 -2.22 13.33 6.10
N LYS A 58 -3.28 13.94 6.65
CA LYS A 58 -4.05 13.41 7.78
C LYS A 58 -4.69 12.07 7.43
N SER A 59 -5.25 11.93 6.23
CA SER A 59 -5.81 10.66 5.77
C SER A 59 -4.74 9.57 5.63
N LYS A 60 -3.58 9.90 5.05
CA LYS A 60 -2.42 8.99 4.94
C LYS A 60 -1.91 8.54 6.31
N HIS A 61 -1.75 9.49 7.24
CA HIS A 61 -1.31 9.24 8.61
C HIS A 61 -2.32 8.38 9.37
N SER A 62 -3.61 8.71 9.30
CA SER A 62 -4.69 7.96 9.92
C SER A 62 -4.77 6.52 9.38
N ALA A 63 -4.60 6.34 8.07
CA ALA A 63 -4.60 5.02 7.45
C ALA A 63 -3.43 4.16 7.97
N TRP A 64 -2.24 4.74 8.09
CA TRP A 64 -1.06 4.05 8.63
C TRP A 64 -1.18 3.77 10.13
N MET A 65 -1.70 4.72 10.90
CA MET A 65 -2.03 4.51 12.33
C MET A 65 -3.04 3.38 12.53
N SER A 66 -4.00 3.21 11.62
CA SER A 66 -5.01 2.14 11.70
C SER A 66 -4.42 0.72 11.58
N VAL A 67 -3.22 0.57 11.03
CA VAL A 67 -2.52 -0.73 10.91
C VAL A 67 -1.37 -0.86 11.90
N LYS A 68 -1.30 0.03 12.90
CA LYS A 68 -0.32 -0.06 13.98
C LYS A 68 -0.49 -1.37 14.75
N GLY A 69 0.62 -2.02 15.07
CA GLY A 69 0.70 -3.35 15.67
C GLY A 69 0.69 -4.50 14.65
N MET A 70 0.48 -4.22 13.35
CA MET A 70 0.57 -5.24 12.31
C MET A 70 2.03 -5.53 11.96
N SER A 71 2.39 -6.81 11.93
CA SER A 71 3.72 -7.26 11.54
C SER A 71 4.03 -6.89 10.08
N GLN A 72 5.31 -6.66 9.77
CA GLN A 72 5.73 -6.34 8.39
C GLN A 72 5.29 -7.42 7.39
N GLU A 73 5.36 -8.70 7.77
CA GLU A 73 4.93 -9.83 6.94
C GLU A 73 3.42 -9.80 6.65
N GLU A 74 2.59 -9.50 7.65
CA GLU A 74 1.16 -9.33 7.45
C GLU A 74 0.85 -8.14 6.55
N ALA A 75 1.54 -7.02 6.74
CA ALA A 75 1.37 -5.83 5.91
C ALA A 75 1.72 -6.12 4.44
N LYS A 76 2.83 -6.83 4.18
CA LYS A 76 3.22 -7.29 2.83
C LYS A 76 2.13 -8.17 2.21
N LYS A 77 1.61 -9.13 2.98
CA LYS A 77 0.53 -10.01 2.53
C LYS A 77 -0.74 -9.23 2.18
N LYS A 78 -1.18 -8.34 3.07
CA LYS A 78 -2.37 -7.51 2.86
C LYS A 78 -2.23 -6.57 1.65
N TYR A 79 -1.04 -6.02 1.42
CA TYR A 79 -0.76 -5.21 0.24
C TYR A 79 -0.97 -6.00 -1.04
N VAL A 80 -0.39 -7.20 -1.11
CA VAL A 80 -0.53 -8.10 -2.26
C VAL A 80 -1.98 -8.53 -2.44
N GLU A 81 -2.69 -8.91 -1.37
CA GLU A 81 -4.11 -9.27 -1.44
C GLU A 81 -5.00 -8.12 -1.94
N ALA A 82 -4.72 -6.88 -1.52
CA ALA A 82 -5.45 -5.71 -2.00
C ALA A 82 -5.25 -5.50 -3.51
N LEU A 83 -4.00 -5.70 -3.98
CA LEU A 83 -3.68 -5.60 -5.41
C LEU A 83 -4.32 -6.74 -6.20
N ASP A 84 -4.32 -7.96 -5.67
CA ASP A 84 -4.92 -9.14 -6.29
C ASP A 84 -6.44 -8.96 -6.47
N LYS A 85 -7.13 -8.44 -5.45
CA LYS A 85 -8.56 -8.10 -5.52
C LYS A 85 -8.85 -7.02 -6.55
N MET A 86 -7.97 -6.04 -6.65
CA MET A 86 -8.17 -4.92 -7.56
C MET A 86 -7.86 -5.28 -9.01
N GLN A 87 -6.80 -6.05 -9.21
CA GLN A 87 -6.32 -6.40 -10.53
C GLN A 87 -5.63 -7.76 -10.53
N PRO A 88 -6.37 -8.88 -10.58
CA PRO A 88 -5.81 -10.23 -10.42
C PRO A 88 -4.73 -10.61 -11.46
N LEU A 89 -4.74 -9.97 -12.65
CA LEU A 89 -3.76 -10.18 -13.72
C LEU A 89 -2.48 -9.36 -13.54
N TRP A 90 -2.33 -8.63 -12.41
CA TRP A 90 -1.12 -7.85 -12.12
C TRP A 90 0.14 -8.73 -12.09
N ARG A 91 0.00 -10.00 -11.68
CA ARG A 91 1.11 -10.98 -11.60
C ARG A 91 1.69 -11.32 -12.97
N GLU A 92 0.84 -11.36 -14.00
CA GLU A 92 1.25 -11.63 -15.38
C GLU A 92 1.80 -10.37 -16.05
N LYS A 93 1.25 -9.20 -15.72
CA LYS A 93 1.69 -7.91 -16.26
C LYS A 93 2.93 -7.33 -15.59
N SER A 94 3.35 -7.88 -14.45
CA SER A 94 4.56 -7.49 -13.70
C SER A 94 5.72 -8.47 -13.89
N ALA A 95 5.63 -9.34 -14.90
CA ALA A 95 6.70 -10.23 -15.36
C ALA A 95 7.69 -9.51 -16.27
#